data_AF-A0AAT9HUE0-F1
#
_entry.id   AF-A0AAT9HUE0-F1
#
_cell.length_a   1.000
_cell.length_b   1.000
_cell.length_c   1.000
_cell.angle_alpha   90.00
_cell.angle_beta   90.00
_cell.angle_gamma   90.00
#
_symmetry.space_group_name_H-M   'P 1'
#
loop_
_entity.id
_entity.type
_entity.pdbx_description
1 polymer ?
#
loop_
_entity_poly.entity_id
_entity_poly.type
_entity_poly.pdbx_seq_one_letter_code
_entity_poly.pdbx_strand_id
1 'polypeptide(L)'
;MLAEHRRIGALVDALRAAGPAARTAADARALQVLFEEHVEKENGLLLPLLAGAPDVSLAGLLGGMHELLGGGEDEEAASGEGGGCGGTCGCGGSDGTDVPELDVRDVPHSLRHATVFGALEAVPAGRAMVLVAPHDPLPLLRQIEGRHPGVFAVDYRERGPEAWRLLFTRR
;
A
#
# COMPACT_ATOMS: atom_id res chain seq x y z
N MET A 1 15.08 1.41 -5.67
CA MET A 1 15.18 -0.07 -5.72
C MET A 1 15.91 -0.71 -4.54
N LEU A 2 17.24 -0.63 -4.36
CA LEU A 2 17.92 -1.39 -3.29
C LEU A 2 17.40 -1.10 -1.86
N ALA A 3 17.13 0.17 -1.55
CA ALA A 3 16.56 0.54 -0.25
C ALA A 3 15.09 0.08 -0.10
N GLU A 4 14.32 0.02 -1.18
CA GLU A 4 12.95 -0.49 -1.18
C GLU A 4 12.94 -2.01 -1.02
N HIS A 5 13.78 -2.75 -1.75
CA HIS A 5 13.95 -4.20 -1.60
C HIS A 5 14.28 -4.60 -0.16
N ARG A 6 15.19 -3.89 0.51
CA ARG A 6 15.50 -4.16 1.92
C ARG A 6 14.30 -3.93 2.84
N ARG A 7 13.46 -2.93 2.55
CA ARG A 7 12.24 -2.65 3.33
C ARG A 7 11.15 -3.67 3.06
N ILE A 8 10.95 -4.07 1.80
CA ILE A 8 10.04 -5.16 1.42
C ILE A 8 10.44 -6.44 2.16
N GLY A 9 11.73 -6.81 2.13
CA GLY A 9 12.26 -7.96 2.87
C GLY A 9 11.99 -7.87 4.38
N ALA A 10 12.27 -6.72 5.00
CA ALA A 10 12.00 -6.51 6.42
C ALA A 10 10.51 -6.62 6.79
N LEU A 11 9.59 -6.16 5.92
CA LEU A 11 8.14 -6.30 6.13
C LEU A 11 7.69 -7.75 5.96
N VAL A 12 8.24 -8.49 4.99
CA VAL A 12 7.99 -9.93 4.82
C VAL A 12 8.46 -10.70 6.05
N ASP A 13 9.65 -10.39 6.58
CA ASP A 13 10.17 -11.03 7.79
C ASP A 13 9.34 -10.66 9.02
N ALA A 14 8.89 -9.41 9.13
CA ALA A 14 7.99 -8.97 10.19
C ALA A 14 6.66 -9.75 10.17
N LEU A 15 6.07 -9.97 8.99
CA LEU A 15 4.86 -10.78 8.83
C LEU A 15 5.07 -12.24 9.21
N ARG A 16 6.21 -12.84 8.83
CA ARG A 16 6.55 -14.23 9.20
C ARG A 16 6.76 -14.40 10.70
N ALA A 17 7.30 -13.39 11.36
CA ALA A 17 7.53 -13.38 12.81
C ALA A 17 6.32 -12.86 13.61
N ALA A 18 5.21 -12.48 12.95
CA ALA A 18 4.18 -11.67 13.57
C ALA A 18 3.37 -12.40 14.65
N GLY A 19 3.17 -11.70 15.78
CA GLY A 19 2.15 -11.98 16.79
C GLY A 19 0.83 -11.24 16.49
N PRO A 20 0.20 -10.53 17.44
CA PRO A 20 -1.21 -10.11 17.38
C PRO A 20 -1.67 -9.41 16.07
N ALA A 21 -2.92 -9.68 15.67
CA ALA A 21 -3.50 -9.40 14.35
C ALA A 21 -3.41 -7.95 13.85
N ALA A 22 -3.48 -6.96 14.74
CA ALA A 22 -3.46 -5.55 14.33
C ALA A 22 -2.10 -5.10 13.75
N ARG A 23 -0.98 -5.59 14.31
CA ARG A 23 0.36 -5.28 13.80
C ARG A 23 0.61 -5.99 12.47
N THR A 24 0.17 -7.25 12.37
CA THR A 24 0.21 -8.02 11.12
C THR A 24 -0.54 -7.34 9.99
N ALA A 25 -1.74 -6.80 10.27
CA ALA A 25 -2.52 -6.09 9.26
C ALA A 25 -1.83 -4.79 8.78
N ALA A 26 -1.22 -4.04 9.71
CA ALA A 26 -0.47 -2.84 9.37
C ALA A 26 0.76 -3.14 8.51
N ASP A 27 1.56 -4.15 8.91
CA ASP A 27 2.75 -4.58 8.17
C ASP A 27 2.37 -5.15 6.79
N ALA A 28 1.26 -5.89 6.70
CA ALA A 28 0.75 -6.43 5.43
C ALA A 28 0.32 -5.33 4.47
N ARG A 29 -0.38 -4.31 4.96
CA ARG A 29 -0.79 -3.18 4.12
C ARG A 29 0.42 -2.34 3.70
N ALA A 30 1.38 -2.13 4.59
CA ALA A 30 2.63 -1.45 4.26
C ALA A 30 3.43 -2.21 3.18
N LEU A 31 3.49 -3.54 3.28
CA LEU A 31 4.12 -4.40 2.27
C LEU A 31 3.40 -4.27 0.93
N GLN A 32 2.07 -4.38 0.92
CA GLN A 32 1.28 -4.29 -0.31
C GLN A 32 1.57 -2.99 -1.07
N VAL A 33 1.45 -1.84 -0.40
CA VAL A 33 1.62 -0.55 -1.08
C VAL A 33 3.06 -0.36 -1.57
N LEU A 34 4.05 -0.74 -0.75
CA LEU A 34 5.46 -0.63 -1.15
C LEU A 34 5.78 -1.56 -2.32
N PHE A 35 5.19 -2.76 -2.36
CA PHE A 35 5.37 -3.72 -3.44
C PHE A 35 4.68 -3.27 -4.73
N GLU A 36 3.46 -2.74 -4.66
CA GLU A 36 2.77 -2.16 -5.83
C GLU A 36 3.59 -1.03 -6.46
N GLU A 37 4.11 -0.11 -5.63
CA GLU A 37 4.93 1.01 -6.10
C GLU A 37 6.28 0.56 -6.68
N HIS A 38 6.87 -0.46 -6.07
CA HIS A 38 8.07 -1.11 -6.56
C HIS A 38 7.88 -1.74 -7.95
N VAL A 39 6.78 -2.49 -8.14
CA VAL A 39 6.44 -3.12 -9.43
C VAL A 39 6.12 -2.07 -10.48
N GLU A 40 5.43 -0.99 -10.14
CA GLU A 40 5.15 0.11 -11.07
C GLU A 40 6.45 0.77 -11.56
N LYS A 41 7.41 1.04 -10.66
CA LYS A 41 8.74 1.54 -11.03
C LYS A 41 9.51 0.56 -11.89
N GLU A 42 9.50 -0.72 -11.53
CA GLU A 42 10.21 -1.75 -12.29
C GLU A 42 9.66 -1.84 -13.71
N ASN A 43 8.34 -1.96 -13.86
CA ASN A 43 7.68 -2.09 -15.15
C ASN A 43 7.72 -0.80 -15.99
N GLY A 44 7.61 0.37 -15.34
CA GLY A 44 7.54 1.65 -16.03
C GLY A 44 8.90 2.26 -16.37
N LEU A 45 9.93 1.98 -15.57
CA LEU A 45 11.23 2.63 -15.70
C LEU A 45 12.35 1.65 -16.03
N LEU A 46 12.46 0.54 -15.30
CA LEU A 46 13.64 -0.33 -15.40
C LEU A 46 13.55 -1.32 -16.55
N LEU A 47 12.44 -2.05 -16.66
CA LEU A 47 12.25 -3.04 -17.73
C LEU A 47 12.32 -2.42 -19.13
N PRO A 48 11.72 -1.24 -19.41
CA PRO A 48 11.86 -0.61 -20.73
C PRO A 48 13.30 -0.22 -21.04
N LEU A 49 14.06 0.28 -20.04
CA LEU A 49 15.47 0.62 -20.22
C LEU A 49 16.33 -0.61 -20.51
N LEU A 50 16.10 -1.70 -19.78
CA LEU A 50 16.84 -2.96 -19.96
C LEU A 50 16.45 -3.66 -21.27
N ALA A 51 15.17 -3.65 -21.64
CA ALA A 51 14.68 -4.22 -22.90
C ALA A 51 15.22 -3.47 -24.13
N GLY A 52 15.46 -2.16 -24.00
CA GLY A 52 16.04 -1.33 -25.05
C GLY A 52 17.56 -1.45 -25.19
N ALA A 53 18.25 -2.09 -24.25
CA ALA A 53 19.70 -2.26 -24.28
C ALA A 53 20.08 -3.50 -25.11
N PRO A 54 20.87 -3.35 -26.19
CA PRO A 54 21.14 -4.44 -27.14
C PRO A 54 22.04 -5.55 -26.57
N ASP A 55 22.73 -5.28 -25.47
CA ASP A 55 23.65 -6.19 -24.77
C ASP A 55 23.02 -6.87 -23.54
N VAL A 56 21.75 -6.56 -23.23
CA VAL A 56 21.05 -7.10 -22.07
C VAL A 56 19.96 -8.08 -22.50
N SER A 57 20.05 -9.32 -22.02
CA SER A 57 18.97 -10.31 -22.19
C SER A 57 18.10 -10.37 -20.93
N LEU A 58 16.90 -9.82 -20.97
CA LEU A 58 15.93 -9.93 -19.88
C LEU A 58 15.60 -11.40 -19.55
N ALA A 59 15.43 -12.23 -20.57
CA ALA A 59 15.20 -13.66 -20.39
C ALA A 59 16.39 -14.36 -19.70
N GLY A 60 17.61 -13.94 -20.02
CA GLY A 60 18.82 -14.42 -19.33
C GLY A 60 18.90 -13.97 -17.87
N LEU A 61 18.50 -12.72 -17.59
CA LEU A 61 18.48 -12.18 -16.22
C LEU A 61 17.43 -12.84 -15.33
N LEU A 62 16.29 -13.26 -15.89
CA LEU A 62 15.20 -13.93 -15.18
C LEU A 62 15.33 -15.46 -15.18
N GLY A 63 16.40 -16.00 -15.78
CA GLY A 63 16.66 -17.44 -15.81
C GLY A 63 16.72 -18.05 -14.40
N GLY A 64 16.05 -19.18 -14.19
CA GLY A 64 16.03 -19.89 -12.90
C GLY A 64 15.03 -19.33 -11.87
N MET A 65 14.37 -18.19 -12.12
CA MET A 65 13.35 -17.68 -11.19
C MET A 65 12.14 -18.60 -11.03
N HIS A 66 11.73 -19.30 -12.09
CA HIS A 66 10.62 -20.25 -12.02
C HIS A 66 10.92 -21.45 -11.11
N GLU A 67 12.16 -21.95 -11.09
CA GLU A 67 12.58 -23.02 -10.20
C GLU A 67 12.60 -22.55 -8.74
N LEU A 68 13.10 -21.34 -8.49
CA LEU A 68 13.13 -20.73 -7.15
C LEU A 68 11.74 -20.45 -6.56
N LEU A 69 10.77 -20.15 -7.42
CA LEU A 69 9.38 -19.86 -7.05
C LEU A 69 8.48 -21.10 -7.02
N GLY A 70 9.04 -22.31 -7.21
CA GLY A 70 8.34 -23.58 -7.03
C GLY A 70 7.63 -24.11 -8.28
N GLY A 71 7.94 -23.61 -9.48
CA GLY A 71 7.47 -24.17 -10.74
C GLY A 71 8.29 -25.40 -11.15
N GLY A 72 8.11 -26.51 -10.43
CA GLY A 72 8.44 -27.85 -10.93
C GLY A 72 7.21 -28.43 -11.62
N GLU A 73 7.42 -28.97 -12.82
CA GLU A 73 6.37 -29.54 -13.69
C GLU A 73 5.65 -30.75 -13.06
N ASP A 74 4.42 -30.97 -13.51
CA ASP A 74 3.29 -31.77 -12.99
C ASP A 74 3.54 -33.24 -12.52
N GLU A 75 2.77 -33.68 -11.51
CA GLU A 75 1.91 -34.89 -11.44
C GLU A 75 1.82 -35.47 -10.01
N GLU A 76 0.64 -35.36 -9.37
CA GLU A 76 -0.14 -36.50 -8.83
C GLU A 76 -1.33 -36.03 -7.97
N ALA A 77 -2.50 -36.53 -8.35
CA ALA A 77 -3.78 -36.28 -7.70
C ALA A 77 -3.84 -36.94 -6.31
N ALA A 78 -4.31 -36.19 -5.30
CA ALA A 78 -5.00 -36.76 -4.15
C ALA A 78 -5.95 -35.74 -3.52
N SER A 79 -7.20 -36.19 -3.39
CA SER A 79 -8.35 -35.61 -2.70
C SER A 79 -8.06 -35.10 -1.28
N GLY A 80 -8.68 -33.97 -0.91
CA GLY A 80 -8.82 -33.52 0.46
C GLY A 80 -9.92 -32.48 0.61
N GLU A 81 -11.09 -32.92 1.05
CA GLU A 81 -12.24 -32.10 1.43
C GLU A 81 -11.96 -31.17 2.62
N GLY A 82 -12.65 -30.03 2.64
CA GLY A 82 -13.29 -29.50 3.85
C GLY A 82 -12.43 -28.62 4.78
N GLY A 83 -12.78 -27.33 4.85
CA GLY A 83 -12.23 -26.43 5.86
C GLY A 83 -12.81 -25.03 5.82
N GLY A 84 -14.13 -24.91 5.97
CA GLY A 84 -14.76 -23.61 6.21
C GLY A 84 -14.26 -23.00 7.52
N CYS A 85 -13.80 -21.75 7.47
CA CYS A 85 -13.63 -20.92 8.65
C CYS A 85 -14.69 -19.81 8.62
N GLY A 86 -15.76 -20.05 9.39
CA GLY A 86 -16.67 -19.01 9.82
C GLY A 86 -15.96 -18.11 10.83
N GLY A 87 -15.31 -17.07 10.33
CA GLY A 87 -14.84 -15.97 11.14
C GLY A 87 -15.96 -14.93 11.27
N THR A 88 -16.67 -14.95 12.39
CA THR A 88 -17.57 -13.84 12.74
C THR A 88 -16.71 -12.58 12.84
N CYS A 89 -16.83 -11.65 11.89
CA CYS A 89 -16.18 -10.35 11.99
C CYS A 89 -16.81 -9.55 13.13
N GLY A 90 -16.31 -9.77 14.35
CA GLY A 90 -16.59 -8.95 15.51
C GLY A 90 -15.86 -7.62 15.40
N CYS A 91 -16.31 -6.75 14.49
CA CYS A 91 -15.96 -5.34 14.55
C CYS A 91 -16.87 -4.72 15.62
N GLY A 92 -16.31 -4.54 16.82
CA GLY A 92 -16.87 -3.63 17.81
C GLY A 92 -16.83 -2.22 17.21
N GLY A 93 -17.95 -1.82 16.62
CA GLY A 93 -18.20 -0.44 16.24
C GLY A 93 -18.09 0.42 17.48
N SER A 94 -17.02 1.20 17.56
CA SER A 94 -17.08 2.42 18.35
C SER A 94 -17.79 3.43 17.45
N ASP A 95 -19.09 3.59 17.72
CA ASP A 95 -19.88 4.74 17.31
C ASP A 95 -19.33 6.00 17.99
N GLY A 96 -18.14 6.42 17.58
CA GLY A 96 -17.66 7.77 17.77
C GLY A 96 -18.08 8.56 16.54
N THR A 97 -18.81 9.65 16.75
CA THR A 97 -19.11 10.68 15.72
C THR A 97 -17.85 11.38 15.19
N ASP A 98 -16.67 10.91 15.58
CA ASP A 98 -15.38 11.50 15.28
C ASP A 98 -14.86 10.97 13.95
N VAL A 99 -14.64 11.90 13.03
CA VAL A 99 -14.01 11.60 11.74
C VAL A 99 -12.57 11.14 12.00
N PRO A 100 -12.15 9.96 11.50
CA PRO A 100 -10.80 9.45 11.73
C PRO A 100 -9.72 10.40 11.20
N GLU A 101 -8.65 10.58 11.97
CA GLU A 101 -7.54 11.49 11.67
C GLU A 101 -6.23 10.74 11.42
N LEU A 102 -5.52 11.12 10.37
CA LEU A 102 -4.17 10.64 10.03
C LEU A 102 -3.20 11.82 10.07
N ASP A 103 -2.30 11.81 11.05
CA ASP A 103 -1.17 12.74 11.11
C ASP A 103 0.07 12.15 10.41
N VAL A 104 0.46 12.73 9.28
CA VAL A 104 1.64 12.27 8.52
C VAL A 104 2.95 12.91 8.96
N ARG A 105 2.91 13.84 9.93
CA ARG A 105 4.12 14.43 10.51
C ARG A 105 4.94 13.36 11.24
N ASP A 106 4.25 12.44 11.91
CA ASP A 106 4.83 11.30 12.65
C ASP A 106 5.23 10.12 11.74
N VAL A 107 4.79 10.13 10.48
CA VAL A 107 5.10 9.09 9.50
C VAL A 107 6.44 9.41 8.83
N PRO A 108 7.38 8.44 8.72
CA PRO A 108 8.64 8.64 7.99
C PRO A 108 8.40 9.09 6.55
N HIS A 109 9.15 10.09 6.07
CA HIS A 109 8.95 10.70 4.75
C HIS A 109 8.79 9.70 3.60
N SER A 110 9.61 8.64 3.58
CA SER A 110 9.57 7.57 2.56
C SER A 110 8.26 6.78 2.52
N LEU A 111 7.46 6.80 3.59
CA LEU A 111 6.22 6.05 3.71
C LEU A 111 4.97 6.93 3.61
N ARG A 112 5.11 8.26 3.76
CA ARG A 112 3.96 9.19 3.86
C ARG A 112 2.95 9.03 2.73
N HIS A 113 3.41 9.06 1.48
CA HIS A 113 2.50 8.90 0.34
C HIS A 113 1.75 7.57 0.41
N ALA A 114 2.48 6.47 0.58
CA ALA A 114 1.88 5.14 0.71
C ALA A 114 0.85 5.09 1.84
N THR A 115 1.16 5.65 3.00
CA THR A 115 0.24 5.71 4.15
C THR A 115 -1.00 6.54 3.85
N VAL A 116 -0.88 7.69 3.19
CA VAL A 116 -2.04 8.53 2.84
C VAL A 116 -2.96 7.82 1.85
N PHE A 117 -2.41 7.27 0.76
CA PHE A 117 -3.23 6.54 -0.22
C PHE A 117 -3.91 5.33 0.41
N GLY A 118 -3.18 4.56 1.21
CA GLY A 118 -3.72 3.41 1.92
C GLY A 118 -4.89 3.77 2.83
N ALA A 119 -4.78 4.88 3.57
CA ALA A 119 -5.84 5.38 4.44
C ALA A 119 -7.05 5.89 3.66
N LEU A 120 -6.83 6.66 2.58
CA LEU A 120 -7.92 7.16 1.73
C LEU A 120 -8.72 6.04 1.06
N GLU A 121 -8.05 5.02 0.53
CA GLU A 121 -8.71 3.86 -0.09
C GLU A 121 -9.57 3.06 0.91
N ALA A 122 -9.18 3.06 2.19
CA ALA A 122 -9.91 2.40 3.27
C ALA A 122 -11.15 3.17 3.77
N VAL A 123 -11.30 4.46 3.43
CA VAL A 123 -12.49 5.25 3.77
C VAL A 123 -13.69 4.72 2.99
N PRO A 124 -14.79 4.26 3.63
CA PRO A 124 -15.99 3.83 2.91
C PRO A 124 -16.65 4.98 2.15
N ALA A 125 -17.41 4.68 1.08
CA ALA A 125 -18.20 5.69 0.38
C ALA A 125 -19.18 6.39 1.35
N GLY A 126 -19.31 7.71 1.22
CA GLY A 126 -20.11 8.55 2.13
C GLY A 126 -19.46 8.81 3.49
N ARG A 127 -18.23 8.35 3.75
CA ARG A 127 -17.45 8.65 4.95
C ARG A 127 -16.32 9.62 4.65
N ALA A 128 -15.68 10.11 5.71
CA ALA A 128 -14.59 11.06 5.62
C ALA A 128 -13.43 10.68 6.52
N MET A 129 -12.27 11.29 6.25
CA MET A 129 -11.10 11.28 7.14
C MET A 129 -10.41 12.64 7.13
N VAL A 130 -9.70 12.98 8.20
CA VAL A 130 -8.84 14.16 8.28
C VAL A 130 -7.39 13.77 8.04
N LEU A 131 -6.69 14.52 7.19
CA LEU A 131 -5.24 14.43 6.99
C LEU A 131 -4.59 15.65 7.66
N VAL A 132 -3.58 15.41 8.50
CA VAL A 132 -2.73 16.46 9.07
C VAL A 132 -1.33 16.38 8.45
N ALA A 133 -0.92 17.47 7.81
CA ALA A 133 0.36 17.57 7.11
C ALA A 133 1.21 18.74 7.63
N PRO A 134 2.56 18.66 7.52
CA PRO A 134 3.45 19.74 7.93
C PRO A 134 3.45 20.95 6.98
N HIS A 135 2.86 20.82 5.78
CA HIS A 135 2.73 21.88 4.77
C HIS A 135 1.55 21.58 3.84
N ASP A 136 1.18 22.52 2.97
CA ASP A 136 0.09 22.35 1.99
C ASP A 136 0.41 21.21 0.99
N PRO A 137 -0.35 20.10 0.98
CA PRO A 137 -0.01 18.92 0.20
C PRO A 137 -0.47 19.02 -1.28
N LEU A 138 -0.28 20.16 -1.94
CA LEU A 138 -0.72 20.39 -3.33
C LEU A 138 -0.29 19.29 -4.32
N PRO A 139 0.96 18.77 -4.30
CA PRO A 139 1.35 17.69 -5.22
C PRO A 139 0.56 16.40 -4.98
N LEU A 140 0.33 16.05 -3.70
CA LEU A 140 -0.44 14.87 -3.30
C LEU A 140 -1.91 15.02 -3.73
N LEU A 141 -2.51 16.21 -3.58
CA LEU A 141 -3.88 16.47 -4.05
C LEU A 141 -4.02 16.24 -5.55
N ARG A 142 -3.07 16.73 -6.36
CA ARG A 142 -3.06 16.47 -7.81
C ARG A 142 -2.93 14.99 -8.13
N GLN A 143 -2.11 14.27 -7.37
CA GLN A 143 -1.91 12.83 -7.56
C GLN A 143 -3.18 12.03 -7.20
N ILE A 144 -3.87 12.40 -6.12
CA ILE A 144 -5.15 11.79 -5.72
C ILE A 144 -6.19 11.99 -6.82
N GLU A 145 -6.34 13.22 -7.33
CA GLU A 145 -7.30 13.49 -8.41
C GLU A 145 -6.94 12.74 -9.70
N GLY A 146 -5.64 12.62 -10.02
CA GLY A 146 -5.19 11.85 -11.18
C GLY A 146 -5.49 10.35 -11.09
N ARG A 147 -5.36 9.75 -9.90
CA ARG A 147 -5.60 8.31 -9.67
C ARG A 147 -7.07 7.97 -9.41
N HIS A 148 -7.81 8.88 -8.76
CA HIS A 148 -9.21 8.71 -8.39
C HIS A 148 -10.06 9.93 -8.78
N PRO A 149 -10.27 10.18 -10.09
CA PRO A 149 -10.95 11.38 -10.56
C PRO A 149 -12.34 11.52 -9.97
N GLY A 150 -12.60 12.64 -9.29
CA GLY A 150 -13.90 12.97 -8.70
C GLY A 150 -14.37 12.10 -7.53
N VAL A 151 -13.56 11.13 -7.06
CA VAL A 151 -13.92 10.22 -5.97
C VAL A 151 -13.84 10.89 -4.60
N PHE A 152 -12.85 11.76 -4.39
CA PHE A 152 -12.64 12.43 -3.11
C PHE A 152 -12.94 13.93 -3.22
N ALA A 153 -13.80 14.43 -2.32
CA ALA A 153 -13.95 15.86 -2.08
C ALA A 153 -12.99 16.30 -0.97
N VAL A 154 -12.35 17.46 -1.13
CA VAL A 154 -11.32 17.96 -0.21
C VAL A 154 -11.73 19.31 0.36
N ASP A 155 -11.81 19.42 1.69
CA ASP A 155 -12.04 20.67 2.40
C ASP A 155 -10.88 21.02 3.32
N TYR A 156 -10.36 22.24 3.21
CA TYR A 156 -9.35 22.72 4.15
C TYR A 156 -10.00 23.14 5.47
N ARG A 157 -9.57 22.54 6.57
CA ARG A 157 -10.01 22.85 7.93
C ARG A 157 -9.03 23.77 8.65
N GLU A 158 -7.75 23.64 8.34
CA GLU A 158 -6.69 24.52 8.84
C GLU A 158 -5.64 24.72 7.75
N ARG A 159 -5.11 25.94 7.64
CA ARG A 159 -4.14 26.35 6.61
C ARG A 159 -2.89 26.98 7.23
N GLY A 160 -2.17 26.23 8.07
CA GLY A 160 -0.85 26.58 8.59
C GLY A 160 -0.75 27.88 9.40
N PRO A 161 0.48 28.27 9.83
CA PRO A 161 1.76 27.61 9.56
C PRO A 161 2.09 26.39 10.43
N GLU A 162 1.38 26.16 11.54
CA GLU A 162 1.68 25.10 12.51
C GLU A 162 1.23 23.71 12.04
N ALA A 163 0.08 23.63 11.38
CA ALA A 163 -0.44 22.41 10.78
C ALA A 163 -1.36 22.70 9.58
N TRP A 164 -1.41 21.76 8.64
CA TRP A 164 -2.38 21.77 7.55
C TRP A 164 -3.36 20.62 7.76
N ARG A 165 -4.63 20.94 7.99
CA ARG A 165 -5.68 19.93 8.25
C ARG A 165 -6.66 19.94 7.08
N LEU A 166 -6.78 18.81 6.40
CA LEU A 166 -7.65 18.63 5.24
C LEU A 166 -8.66 17.51 5.52
N LEU A 167 -9.94 17.77 5.33
CA LEU A 167 -10.97 16.74 5.33
C LEU A 167 -11.10 16.16 3.92
N PHE A 168 -10.93 14.86 3.79
CA PHE A 168 -11.25 14.10 2.59
C PHE A 168 -12.58 13.37 2.79
N THR A 169 -13.55 13.60 1.91
CA THR A 169 -14.84 12.89 1.89
C THR A 169 -14.90 12.01 0.65
N ARG A 170 -15.14 10.71 0.81
CA ARG A 170 -15.32 9.80 -0.33
C ARG A 170 -16.77 9.88 -0.81
N ARG A 171 -16.96 10.22 -2.08
CA ARG A 171 -18.27 10.28 -2.74
C ARG A 171 -18.81 8.89 -3.05
#